data_AF-A0A061NQ15-F1
#
_entry.id   AF-A0A061NQ15-F1
#
_cell.length_a   1.000
_cell.length_b   1.000
_cell.length_c   1.000
_cell.angle_alpha   90.00
_cell.angle_beta   90.00
_cell.angle_gamma   90.00
#
_symmetry.space_group_name_H-M   'P 1'
#
loop_
_entity.id
_entity.type
_entity.pdbx_description
1 polymer ?
#
loop_
_entity_poly.entity_id
_entity_poly.type
_entity_poly.pdbx_seq_one_letter_code
_entity_poly.pdbx_strand_id
1 'polypeptide(L)'
;MSKEPFVLDDTNEFFTLPSPPGDAKAGFSTRKQGVSSAPYNSLNLGLHVSDRNEDVLENRSRFAASIGRDEQSFVFAEQVHGNDVQRVGSLDRGAGSETLATAIAGADGFYTTDPTVTLMSLYADCVPLFFIGEEGKIVGLAHAGWKGTVGQIGSNMLGAWKEEGVDLQTVHAYIGPSIGQANYEVNDTIITSVDACLPHSVRRPYYPTNPGKYQLDLKETNRVLLQSAGVQRPISM
;
A
#
# COMPACT_ATOMS: atom_id res chain seq x y z
N MET A 1 6.26 19.05 10.93
CA MET A 1 4.98 18.46 10.51
C MET A 1 5.20 17.90 9.12
N SER A 2 5.13 16.58 8.96
CA SER A 2 5.11 15.95 7.63
C SER A 2 3.87 16.46 6.91
N LYS A 3 4.01 16.92 5.66
CA LYS A 3 2.85 17.20 4.81
C LYS A 3 2.44 15.87 4.19
N GLU A 4 1.18 15.49 4.38
CA GLU A 4 0.57 14.36 3.68
C GLU A 4 0.83 14.51 2.17
N PRO A 5 1.46 13.53 1.50
CA PRO A 5 1.95 13.70 0.13
C PRO A 5 0.84 13.69 -0.93
N PHE A 6 -0.33 13.15 -0.57
CA PHE A 6 -1.45 13.00 -1.49
C PHE A 6 -2.46 14.13 -1.30
N VAL A 7 -2.99 14.63 -2.41
CA VAL A 7 -4.01 15.68 -2.44
C VAL A 7 -5.32 15.08 -2.95
N LEU A 8 -6.42 15.51 -2.36
CA LEU A 8 -7.75 15.15 -2.84
C LEU A 8 -7.94 15.75 -4.24
N ASP A 9 -8.44 14.96 -5.18
CA ASP A 9 -8.78 15.44 -6.51
C ASP A 9 -9.91 16.49 -6.48
N ASP A 10 -10.15 17.12 -7.61
CA ASP A 10 -11.20 18.13 -7.76
C ASP A 10 -12.63 17.55 -7.70
N THR A 11 -12.79 16.24 -7.95
CA THR A 11 -14.09 15.53 -7.89
C THR A 11 -14.43 15.02 -6.48
N ASN A 12 -13.51 15.17 -5.52
CA ASN A 12 -13.52 14.58 -4.19
C ASN A 12 -13.73 13.05 -4.19
N GLU A 13 -13.23 12.33 -5.19
CA GLU A 13 -13.40 10.88 -5.36
C GLU A 13 -12.24 10.10 -4.78
N PHE A 14 -11.03 10.52 -5.10
CA PHE A 14 -9.77 9.88 -4.71
C PHE A 14 -8.69 10.91 -4.42
N PHE A 15 -7.64 10.44 -3.76
CA PHE A 15 -6.44 11.23 -3.55
C PHE A 15 -5.37 10.81 -4.55
N THR A 16 -4.58 11.78 -5.02
CA THR A 16 -3.50 11.57 -5.98
C THR A 16 -2.20 12.19 -5.50
N LEU A 17 -1.08 11.60 -5.90
CA LEU A 17 0.23 12.21 -5.75
C LEU A 17 0.38 13.25 -6.88
N PRO A 18 0.51 14.56 -6.57
CA PRO A 18 0.40 15.62 -7.60
C PRO A 18 1.63 15.76 -8.49
N SER A 19 2.80 15.29 -8.06
CA SER A 19 4.05 15.41 -8.84
C SER A 19 4.96 14.18 -8.64
N PRO A 20 4.51 12.99 -9.05
CA PRO A 20 5.34 11.80 -9.04
C PRO A 20 6.48 11.93 -10.07
N PRO A 21 7.56 11.14 -9.93
CA PRO A 21 8.59 11.03 -10.95
C PRO A 21 8.03 10.55 -12.31
N GLY A 22 8.35 11.29 -13.38
CA GLY A 22 7.92 10.98 -14.75
C GLY A 22 6.40 10.97 -14.92
N ASP A 23 5.90 9.99 -15.68
CA ASP A 23 4.47 9.84 -15.98
C ASP A 23 3.75 8.87 -15.02
N ALA A 24 4.41 8.46 -13.93
CA ALA A 24 3.79 7.58 -12.95
C ALA A 24 2.51 8.21 -12.38
N LYS A 25 1.56 7.37 -11.96
CA LYS A 25 0.39 7.79 -11.20
C LYS A 25 0.29 6.96 -9.94
N ALA A 26 0.02 7.62 -8.82
CA ALA A 26 -0.20 6.98 -7.53
C ALA A 26 -1.33 7.70 -6.80
N GLY A 27 -2.11 6.95 -6.03
CA GLY A 27 -3.27 7.47 -5.34
C GLY A 27 -4.03 6.40 -4.57
N PHE A 28 -5.10 6.81 -3.92
CA PHE A 28 -6.01 5.93 -3.18
C PHE A 28 -7.43 6.46 -3.24
N SER A 29 -8.40 5.55 -3.28
CA SER A 29 -9.82 5.90 -3.27
C SER A 29 -10.26 6.42 -1.89
N THR A 30 -11.38 7.14 -1.86
CA THR A 30 -12.14 7.35 -0.62
C THR A 30 -13.27 6.32 -0.50
N ARG A 31 -13.96 6.28 0.65
CA ARG A 31 -15.16 5.45 0.80
C ARG A 31 -16.41 6.01 0.09
N LYS A 32 -16.32 7.16 -0.57
CA LYS A 32 -17.46 7.89 -1.16
C LYS A 32 -17.71 7.47 -2.60
N GLN A 33 -18.91 7.77 -3.10
CA GLN A 33 -19.28 7.68 -4.52
C GLN A 33 -19.42 6.25 -5.08
N GLY A 34 -19.62 5.26 -4.21
CA GLY A 34 -19.95 3.90 -4.62
C GLY A 34 -21.43 3.54 -4.44
N VAL A 35 -21.75 2.24 -4.55
CA VAL A 35 -23.10 1.69 -4.49
C VAL A 35 -23.34 0.72 -3.32
N SER A 36 -22.29 0.31 -2.62
CA SER A 36 -22.41 -0.63 -1.51
C SER A 36 -23.27 -0.06 -0.39
N SER A 37 -24.06 -0.92 0.23
CA SER A 37 -24.87 -0.58 1.41
C SER A 37 -24.08 -0.70 2.71
N ALA A 38 -24.63 -0.21 3.82
CA ALA A 38 -24.02 -0.41 5.13
C ALA A 38 -23.83 -1.93 5.42
N PRO A 39 -22.70 -2.34 6.04
CA PRO A 39 -21.64 -1.51 6.63
C PRO A 39 -20.57 -1.01 5.64
N TYR A 40 -20.66 -1.37 4.36
CA TYR A 40 -19.67 -1.11 3.31
C TYR A 40 -19.89 0.21 2.56
N ASN A 41 -20.77 1.07 3.08
CA ASN A 41 -21.17 2.29 2.39
C ASN A 41 -19.95 3.22 2.15
N SER A 42 -19.66 3.69 0.94
CA SER A 42 -20.35 3.42 -0.34
C SER A 42 -19.45 2.73 -1.37
N LEU A 43 -18.15 3.05 -1.42
CA LEU A 43 -17.21 2.56 -2.43
C LEU A 43 -16.30 1.47 -1.85
N ASN A 44 -16.86 0.30 -1.58
CA ASN A 44 -16.07 -0.86 -1.22
C ASN A 44 -15.50 -1.52 -2.48
N LEU A 45 -14.17 -1.68 -2.53
CA LEU A 45 -13.45 -2.32 -3.63
C LEU A 45 -12.99 -3.75 -3.29
N GLY A 46 -13.27 -4.25 -2.08
CA GLY A 46 -12.81 -5.55 -1.61
C GLY A 46 -13.83 -6.66 -1.86
N LEU A 47 -13.40 -7.70 -2.60
CA LEU A 47 -14.19 -8.92 -2.84
C LEU A 47 -14.07 -9.96 -1.69
N HIS A 48 -13.18 -9.73 -0.73
CA HIS A 48 -12.88 -10.67 0.37
C HIS A 48 -13.58 -10.29 1.69
N VAL A 49 -14.44 -9.28 1.66
CA VAL A 49 -15.33 -8.92 2.77
C VAL A 49 -16.75 -9.34 2.43
N SER A 50 -17.63 -9.45 3.42
CA SER A 50 -19.00 -9.96 3.23
C SER A 50 -19.96 -8.95 2.60
N ASP A 51 -19.48 -8.18 1.62
CA ASP A 51 -20.29 -7.30 0.78
C ASP A 51 -20.88 -8.09 -0.40
N ARG A 52 -21.80 -7.47 -1.14
CA ARG A 52 -22.34 -8.05 -2.36
C ARG A 52 -21.35 -7.91 -3.50
N ASN A 53 -20.99 -9.03 -4.13
CA ASN A 53 -20.02 -9.03 -5.23
C ASN A 53 -20.45 -8.09 -6.37
N GLU A 54 -21.75 -8.02 -6.70
CA GLU A 54 -22.23 -7.13 -7.77
C GLU A 54 -21.95 -5.65 -7.45
N ASP A 55 -22.15 -5.25 -6.19
CA ASP A 55 -21.92 -3.88 -5.72
C ASP A 55 -20.42 -3.56 -5.75
N VAL A 56 -19.55 -4.51 -5.37
CA VAL A 56 -18.09 -4.35 -5.42
C VAL A 56 -17.57 -4.23 -6.85
N LEU A 57 -18.08 -5.04 -7.77
CA LEU A 57 -17.70 -4.99 -9.19
C LEU A 57 -18.13 -3.66 -9.83
N GLU A 58 -19.34 -3.19 -9.54
CA GLU A 58 -19.80 -1.85 -9.94
C GLU A 58 -18.89 -0.75 -9.37
N ASN A 59 -18.51 -0.83 -8.09
CA ASN A 59 -17.58 0.12 -7.48
C ASN A 59 -16.20 0.12 -8.15
N ARG A 60 -15.69 -1.06 -8.55
CA ARG A 60 -14.40 -1.18 -9.26
C ARG A 60 -14.48 -0.52 -10.64
N SER A 61 -15.58 -0.74 -11.37
CA SER A 61 -15.79 -0.09 -12.67
C SER A 61 -15.90 1.42 -12.55
N ARG A 62 -16.68 1.92 -11.58
CA ARG A 62 -16.75 3.36 -11.28
C ARG A 62 -15.41 3.96 -10.92
N PHE A 63 -14.65 3.27 -10.06
CA PHE A 63 -13.35 3.73 -9.65
C PHE A 63 -12.37 3.77 -10.84
N ALA A 64 -12.35 2.73 -11.67
CA ALA A 64 -11.54 2.69 -12.89
C ALA A 64 -11.86 3.87 -13.82
N ALA A 65 -13.15 4.14 -14.07
CA ALA A 65 -13.59 5.28 -14.84
C ALA A 65 -13.13 6.62 -14.24
N SER A 66 -13.25 6.80 -12.91
CA SER A 66 -12.83 8.04 -12.22
C SER A 66 -11.34 8.34 -12.38
N ILE A 67 -10.48 7.31 -12.43
CA ILE A 67 -9.04 7.47 -12.60
C ILE A 67 -8.59 7.39 -14.07
N GLY A 68 -9.54 7.31 -15.02
CA GLY A 68 -9.27 7.23 -16.46
C GLY A 68 -8.56 5.93 -16.86
N ARG A 69 -8.91 4.81 -16.23
CA ARG A 69 -8.37 3.47 -16.51
C ARG A 69 -9.48 2.50 -16.86
N ASP A 70 -9.06 1.38 -17.45
CA ASP A 70 -9.89 0.20 -17.65
C ASP A 70 -9.76 -0.69 -16.40
N GLU A 71 -10.87 -1.19 -15.85
CA GLU A 71 -10.87 -2.15 -14.72
C GLU A 71 -10.14 -3.45 -15.07
N GLN A 72 -10.04 -3.81 -16.34
CA GLN A 72 -9.25 -4.95 -16.83
C GLN A 72 -7.74 -4.66 -16.82
N SER A 73 -7.32 -3.41 -16.58
CA SER A 73 -5.91 -3.10 -16.28
C SER A 73 -5.52 -3.41 -14.84
N PHE A 74 -6.50 -3.61 -13.95
CA PHE A 74 -6.25 -3.80 -12.53
C PHE A 74 -5.62 -5.16 -12.28
N VAL A 75 -4.65 -5.17 -11.37
CA VAL A 75 -4.02 -6.38 -10.84
C VAL A 75 -4.06 -6.30 -9.32
N PHE A 76 -4.73 -7.27 -8.72
CA PHE A 76 -4.85 -7.41 -7.26
C PHE A 76 -4.04 -8.62 -6.78
N ALA A 77 -3.49 -8.50 -5.58
CA ALA A 77 -2.91 -9.62 -4.83
C ALA A 77 -3.90 -10.15 -3.79
N GLU A 78 -3.67 -11.37 -3.32
CA GLU A 78 -4.49 -12.02 -2.29
C GLU A 78 -4.45 -11.29 -0.94
N GLN A 79 -3.33 -10.65 -0.59
CA GLN A 79 -3.08 -9.94 0.67
C GLN A 79 -3.23 -10.83 1.92
N VAL A 80 -2.28 -11.76 2.08
CA VAL A 80 -2.25 -12.72 3.19
C VAL A 80 -1.59 -12.17 4.47
N HIS A 81 -1.30 -10.86 4.51
CA HIS A 81 -0.54 -10.18 5.57
C HIS A 81 0.90 -10.72 5.72
N GLY A 82 1.45 -11.23 4.62
CA GLY A 82 2.82 -11.67 4.49
C GLY A 82 3.77 -10.55 4.07
N ASN A 83 4.89 -10.94 3.49
CA ASN A 83 5.97 -10.05 3.03
C ASN A 83 6.47 -10.40 1.63
N ASP A 84 5.77 -11.27 0.91
CA ASP A 84 6.16 -11.69 -0.44
C ASP A 84 5.85 -10.59 -1.45
N VAL A 85 6.80 -10.39 -2.38
CA VAL A 85 6.74 -9.39 -3.45
C VAL A 85 6.84 -10.07 -4.81
N GLN A 86 5.90 -9.77 -5.71
CA GLN A 86 5.84 -10.36 -7.05
C GLN A 86 5.98 -9.33 -8.17
N ARG A 87 6.65 -9.70 -9.26
CA ARG A 87 6.66 -8.91 -10.50
C ARG A 87 5.44 -9.28 -11.33
N VAL A 88 4.68 -8.30 -11.79
CA VAL A 88 3.49 -8.50 -12.64
C VAL A 88 3.63 -7.73 -13.97
N GLY A 89 2.94 -8.18 -15.01
CA GLY A 89 2.96 -7.56 -16.33
C GLY A 89 1.64 -7.72 -17.10
N SER A 90 1.66 -7.45 -18.41
CA SER A 90 0.47 -7.49 -19.27
C SER A 90 -0.35 -8.79 -19.20
N LEU A 91 0.29 -9.93 -18.91
CA LEU A 91 -0.39 -11.23 -18.81
C LEU A 91 -1.22 -11.39 -17.54
N ASP A 92 -0.91 -10.59 -16.51
CA ASP A 92 -1.60 -10.62 -15.22
C ASP A 92 -2.77 -9.63 -15.18
N ARG A 93 -2.98 -8.85 -16.24
CA ARG A 93 -4.09 -7.89 -16.33
C ARG A 93 -5.44 -8.57 -16.07
N GLY A 94 -6.23 -7.97 -15.18
CA GLY A 94 -7.51 -8.52 -14.73
C GLY A 94 -7.39 -9.51 -13.57
N ALA A 95 -6.18 -9.93 -13.18
CA ALA A 95 -5.97 -10.82 -12.04
C ALA A 95 -6.58 -10.23 -10.76
N GLY A 96 -7.50 -10.98 -10.17
CA GLY A 96 -8.20 -10.56 -8.96
C GLY A 96 -9.23 -9.45 -9.18
N SER A 97 -9.43 -8.95 -10.40
CA SER A 97 -10.32 -7.81 -10.72
C SER A 97 -11.80 -8.20 -10.63
N GLU A 98 -12.16 -9.39 -11.11
CA GLU A 98 -13.53 -9.90 -11.05
C GLU A 98 -13.74 -10.97 -9.97
N THR A 99 -12.69 -11.72 -9.63
CA THR A 99 -12.73 -12.81 -8.66
C THR A 99 -11.41 -12.99 -7.96
N LEU A 100 -11.45 -13.18 -6.63
CA LEU A 100 -10.27 -13.45 -5.80
C LEU A 100 -9.49 -14.70 -6.24
N ALA A 101 -10.16 -15.69 -6.85
CA ALA A 101 -9.53 -16.93 -7.27
C ALA A 101 -8.43 -16.74 -8.33
N THR A 102 -8.40 -15.57 -8.99
CA THR A 102 -7.41 -15.21 -10.00
C THR A 102 -6.40 -14.17 -9.51
N ALA A 103 -6.50 -13.72 -8.25
CA ALA A 103 -5.56 -12.76 -7.68
C ALA A 103 -4.15 -13.36 -7.61
N ILE A 104 -3.14 -12.49 -7.56
CA ILE A 104 -1.75 -12.92 -7.35
C ILE A 104 -1.64 -13.58 -5.98
N ALA A 105 -1.45 -14.90 -5.98
CA ALA A 105 -1.50 -15.74 -4.79
C ALA A 105 -0.36 -15.44 -3.81
N GLY A 106 -0.66 -15.43 -2.51
CA GLY A 106 0.33 -15.32 -1.43
C GLY A 106 1.11 -14.01 -1.36
N ALA A 107 0.81 -13.02 -2.21
CA ALA A 107 1.54 -11.77 -2.25
C ALA A 107 0.84 -10.65 -1.46
N ASP A 108 1.64 -9.78 -0.86
CA ASP A 108 1.19 -8.53 -0.23
C ASP A 108 1.87 -7.31 -0.86
N GLY A 109 2.92 -7.52 -1.66
CA GLY A 109 3.56 -6.49 -2.46
C GLY A 109 3.74 -6.95 -3.89
N PHE A 110 3.71 -6.01 -4.82
CA PHE A 110 3.95 -6.31 -6.23
C PHE A 110 4.35 -5.07 -6.99
N TYR A 111 5.04 -5.27 -8.10
CA TYR A 111 5.59 -4.19 -8.91
C TYR A 111 5.54 -4.52 -10.40
N THR A 112 5.65 -3.48 -11.23
CA THR A 112 5.63 -3.62 -12.67
C THR A 112 6.45 -2.55 -13.35
N THR A 113 6.93 -2.87 -14.56
CA THR A 113 7.48 -1.93 -15.54
C THR A 113 6.54 -1.75 -16.73
N ASP A 114 5.35 -2.36 -16.69
CA ASP A 114 4.38 -2.35 -17.77
C ASP A 114 3.35 -1.21 -17.56
N PRO A 115 3.30 -0.18 -18.41
CA PRO A 115 2.39 0.96 -18.24
C PRO A 115 0.91 0.61 -18.45
N THR A 116 0.62 -0.59 -18.97
CA THR A 116 -0.74 -1.11 -19.18
C THR A 116 -1.32 -1.78 -17.92
N VAL A 117 -0.51 -1.97 -16.87
CA VAL A 117 -0.92 -2.54 -15.60
C VAL A 117 -1.20 -1.44 -14.57
N THR A 118 -2.29 -1.58 -13.83
CA THR A 118 -2.62 -0.75 -12.66
C THR A 118 -2.55 -1.62 -11.41
N LEU A 119 -1.60 -1.32 -10.52
CA LEU A 119 -1.43 -2.06 -9.27
C LEU A 119 -2.50 -1.68 -8.26
N MET A 120 -3.29 -2.65 -7.78
CA MET A 120 -4.40 -2.42 -6.85
C MET A 120 -4.23 -3.21 -5.55
N SER A 121 -4.15 -2.50 -4.43
CA SER A 121 -4.13 -3.09 -3.09
C SER A 121 -5.21 -2.45 -2.21
N LEU A 122 -5.80 -3.26 -1.33
CA LEU A 122 -6.96 -2.92 -0.52
C LEU A 122 -6.54 -2.59 0.92
N TYR A 123 -7.09 -1.52 1.47
CA TYR A 123 -6.70 -1.01 2.78
C TYR A 123 -7.91 -0.58 3.61
N ALA A 124 -7.89 -0.96 4.88
CA ALA A 124 -8.60 -0.32 5.97
C ALA A 124 -7.69 -0.48 7.19
N ASP A 125 -7.03 0.61 7.61
CA ASP A 125 -6.04 0.70 8.69
C ASP A 125 -4.59 0.30 8.38
N CYS A 126 -4.32 -0.75 7.60
CA CYS A 126 -2.94 -1.14 7.22
C CYS A 126 -2.22 -0.05 6.40
N VAL A 127 -0.88 -0.07 6.37
CA VAL A 127 -0.07 0.97 5.73
C VAL A 127 0.15 0.68 4.25
N PRO A 128 -0.28 1.57 3.32
CA PRO A 128 0.11 1.50 1.92
C PRO A 128 1.51 2.08 1.71
N LEU A 129 2.41 1.27 1.13
CA LEU A 129 3.73 1.71 0.71
C LEU A 129 3.78 1.79 -0.82
N PHE A 130 3.97 2.99 -1.34
CA PHE A 130 4.15 3.24 -2.77
C PHE A 130 5.63 3.43 -3.08
N PHE A 131 6.08 2.82 -4.17
CA PHE A 131 7.44 2.91 -4.67
C PHE A 131 7.40 3.36 -6.12
N ILE A 132 8.21 4.35 -6.47
CA ILE A 132 8.36 4.84 -7.84
C ILE A 132 9.85 4.96 -8.14
N GLY A 133 10.32 4.23 -9.15
CA GLY A 133 11.71 4.30 -9.61
C GLY A 133 11.97 5.53 -10.48
N GLU A 134 13.19 5.60 -11.01
CA GLU A 134 13.62 6.72 -11.87
C GLU A 134 12.66 6.92 -13.06
N GLU A 135 12.25 8.17 -13.26
CA GLU A 135 11.33 8.59 -14.33
C GLU A 135 9.99 7.81 -14.36
N GLY A 136 9.62 7.10 -13.28
CA GLY A 136 8.40 6.31 -13.21
C GLY A 136 8.44 5.01 -14.03
N LYS A 137 9.62 4.52 -14.43
CA LYS A 137 9.79 3.32 -15.27
C LYS A 137 9.45 2.00 -14.57
N ILE A 138 9.45 2.02 -13.24
CA ILE A 138 9.06 0.90 -12.39
C ILE A 138 8.24 1.46 -11.24
N VAL A 139 7.08 0.85 -10.98
CA VAL A 139 6.18 1.24 -9.90
C VAL A 139 5.84 0.03 -9.05
N GLY A 140 5.69 0.24 -7.75
CA GLY A 140 5.45 -0.81 -6.77
C GLY A 140 4.46 -0.37 -5.72
N LEU A 141 3.67 -1.32 -5.24
CA LEU A 141 2.68 -1.12 -4.19
C LEU A 141 2.79 -2.28 -3.20
N ALA A 142 2.79 -1.99 -1.91
CA ALA A 142 2.83 -3.00 -0.86
C ALA A 142 1.84 -2.71 0.28
N HIS A 143 1.23 -3.79 0.77
CA HIS A 143 0.36 -3.82 1.93
C HIS A 143 1.15 -4.14 3.19
N ALA A 144 1.42 -3.11 4.00
CA ALA A 144 2.20 -3.23 5.22
C ALA A 144 1.30 -3.14 6.47
N GLY A 145 0.60 -4.24 6.78
CA GLY A 145 0.12 -4.47 8.14
C GLY A 145 1.28 -4.69 9.12
N TRP A 146 1.01 -4.89 10.41
CA TRP A 146 2.08 -5.09 11.40
C TRP A 146 2.95 -6.32 11.07
N LYS A 147 2.34 -7.42 10.58
CA LYS A 147 3.06 -8.63 10.15
C LYS A 147 3.97 -8.37 8.95
N GLY A 148 3.44 -7.75 7.90
CA GLY A 148 4.24 -7.38 6.72
C GLY A 148 5.35 -6.37 7.04
N THR A 149 5.10 -5.44 7.97
CA THR A 149 6.10 -4.49 8.47
C THR A 149 7.24 -5.20 9.19
N VAL A 150 6.92 -6.08 10.15
CA VAL A 150 7.93 -6.90 10.86
C VAL A 150 8.65 -7.86 9.90
N GLY A 151 7.92 -8.41 8.93
CA GLY A 151 8.45 -9.22 7.84
C GLY A 151 9.23 -8.42 6.80
N GLN A 152 9.39 -7.11 6.98
CA GLN A 152 10.18 -6.22 6.11
C GLN A 152 9.73 -6.20 4.65
N ILE A 153 8.42 -6.19 4.38
CA ILE A 153 7.87 -6.14 3.02
C ILE A 153 8.44 -4.99 2.17
N GLY A 154 8.70 -3.83 2.79
CA GLY A 154 9.35 -2.69 2.13
C GLY A 154 10.79 -2.99 1.73
N SER A 155 11.57 -3.65 2.58
CA SER A 155 12.93 -4.11 2.25
C SER A 155 12.90 -5.16 1.13
N ASN A 156 11.92 -6.07 1.13
CA ASN A 156 11.76 -7.09 0.10
C ASN A 156 11.44 -6.46 -1.27
N MET A 157 10.61 -5.41 -1.31
CA MET A 157 10.36 -4.64 -2.54
C MET A 157 11.65 -4.04 -3.09
N LEU A 158 12.44 -3.38 -2.24
CA LEU A 158 13.73 -2.77 -2.65
C LEU A 158 14.75 -3.83 -3.07
N GLY A 159 14.75 -5.00 -2.41
CA GLY A 159 15.56 -6.15 -2.81
C GLY A 159 15.23 -6.62 -4.21
N ALA A 160 13.94 -6.85 -4.52
CA ALA A 160 13.49 -7.23 -5.84
C ALA A 160 13.84 -6.18 -6.91
N TRP A 161 13.70 -4.89 -6.59
CA TRP A 161 14.08 -3.82 -7.52
C TRP A 161 15.59 -3.75 -7.77
N LYS A 162 16.39 -4.02 -6.76
CA LYS A 162 17.85 -4.12 -6.93
C LYS A 162 18.23 -5.28 -7.85
N GLU A 163 17.51 -6.40 -7.79
CA GLU A 163 17.69 -7.54 -8.71
C GLU A 163 17.30 -7.18 -10.16
N GLU A 164 16.30 -6.30 -10.35
CA GLU A 164 15.96 -5.68 -11.64
C GLU A 164 16.97 -4.59 -12.08
N GLY A 165 18.01 -4.34 -11.30
CA GLY A 165 19.06 -3.36 -11.61
C GLY A 165 18.72 -1.92 -11.26
N VAL A 166 17.68 -1.68 -10.46
CA VAL A 166 17.31 -0.34 -10.00
C VAL A 166 18.33 0.17 -8.99
N ASP A 167 18.81 1.39 -9.21
CA ASP A 167 19.58 2.12 -8.20
C ASP A 167 18.65 2.64 -7.09
N LEU A 168 18.82 2.13 -5.87
CA LEU A 168 17.99 2.53 -4.72
C LEU A 168 18.10 4.02 -4.38
N GLN A 169 19.13 4.72 -4.87
CA GLN A 169 19.26 6.18 -4.75
C GLN A 169 18.22 6.96 -5.55
N THR A 170 17.68 6.35 -6.61
CA THR A 170 16.69 6.98 -7.47
C THR A 170 15.26 6.65 -7.03
N VAL A 171 15.09 5.75 -6.06
CA VAL A 171 13.77 5.33 -5.59
C VAL A 171 13.09 6.41 -4.75
N HIS A 172 11.87 6.73 -5.14
CA HIS A 172 10.94 7.53 -4.35
C HIS A 172 9.97 6.61 -3.62
N ALA A 173 9.93 6.71 -2.29
CA ALA A 173 8.95 6.00 -1.46
C ALA A 173 7.96 6.97 -0.83
N TYR A 174 6.69 6.59 -0.83
CA TYR A 174 5.59 7.34 -0.22
C TYR A 174 4.78 6.41 0.68
N ILE A 175 4.42 6.91 1.86
CA ILE A 175 3.57 6.20 2.80
C ILE A 175 2.19 6.87 2.76
N GLY A 176 1.18 6.12 2.34
CA GLY A 176 -0.17 6.65 2.22
C GLY A 176 -0.96 6.57 3.54
N PRO A 177 -2.28 6.87 3.49
CA PRO A 177 -3.13 6.93 4.68
C PRO A 177 -3.29 5.56 5.31
N SER A 178 -3.28 5.54 6.64
CA SER A 178 -3.40 4.34 7.47
C SER A 178 -3.95 4.73 8.83
N ILE A 179 -4.15 3.76 9.71
CA ILE A 179 -4.45 4.06 11.11
C ILE A 179 -3.30 4.89 11.71
N GLY A 180 -3.65 5.99 12.37
CA GLY A 180 -2.68 6.87 13.03
C GLY A 180 -2.30 6.34 14.40
N GLN A 181 -1.10 6.70 14.88
CA GLN A 181 -0.56 6.24 16.17
C GLN A 181 -1.54 6.40 17.33
N ALA A 182 -2.29 7.50 17.39
CA ALA A 182 -3.23 7.76 18.49
C ALA A 182 -4.38 6.75 18.59
N ASN A 183 -4.65 6.00 17.52
CA ASN A 183 -5.76 5.06 17.43
C ASN A 183 -5.30 3.59 17.32
N TYR A 184 -3.99 3.33 17.32
CA TYR A 184 -3.46 1.98 17.09
C TYR A 184 -2.81 1.39 18.34
N GLU A 185 -3.67 0.90 19.24
CA GLU A 185 -3.21 0.20 20.44
C GLU A 185 -2.86 -1.26 20.14
N VAL A 186 -1.64 -1.66 20.51
CA VAL A 186 -1.11 -3.01 20.36
C VAL A 186 -0.63 -3.58 21.70
N ASN A 187 -0.33 -4.88 21.72
CA ASN A 187 0.13 -5.60 22.92
C ASN A 187 1.65 -5.89 22.89
N ASP A 188 2.14 -6.49 23.97
CA ASP A 188 3.57 -6.87 24.11
C ASP A 188 4.07 -7.78 22.98
N THR A 189 3.24 -8.69 22.46
CA THR A 189 3.63 -9.61 21.39
C THR A 189 4.02 -8.85 20.12
N ILE A 190 3.21 -7.86 19.75
CA ILE A 190 3.47 -7.04 18.56
C ILE A 190 4.69 -6.16 18.80
N ILE A 191 4.80 -5.50 19.95
CA ILE A 191 5.94 -4.63 20.26
C ILE A 191 7.26 -5.40 20.31
N THR A 192 7.28 -6.59 20.89
CA THR A 192 8.48 -7.46 20.89
C THR A 192 8.92 -7.77 19.46
N SER A 193 7.97 -8.01 18.56
CA SER A 193 8.24 -8.29 17.15
C SER A 193 8.76 -7.05 16.40
N VAL A 194 8.21 -5.87 16.69
CA VAL A 194 8.66 -4.58 16.15
C VAL A 194 10.08 -4.24 16.64
N ASP A 195 10.36 -4.44 17.93
CA ASP A 195 11.69 -4.18 18.49
C ASP A 195 12.77 -5.09 17.90
N ALA A 196 12.40 -6.32 17.51
CA ALA A 196 13.31 -7.27 16.89
C ALA A 196 13.71 -6.90 15.44
N CYS A 197 12.87 -6.16 14.70
CA CYS A 197 13.19 -5.76 13.33
C CYS A 197 13.78 -4.34 13.23
N LEU A 198 13.57 -3.48 14.22
CA LEU A 198 14.07 -2.11 14.21
C LEU A 198 15.56 -2.02 14.57
N PRO A 199 16.35 -1.18 13.88
CA PRO A 199 17.73 -0.91 14.29
C PRO A 199 17.80 -0.38 15.74
N HIS A 200 18.82 -0.80 16.49
CA HIS A 200 18.99 -0.39 17.89
C HIS A 200 19.19 1.12 18.07
N SER A 201 19.73 1.80 17.06
CA SER A 201 20.01 3.25 17.11
C SER A 201 18.78 4.13 16.95
N VAL A 202 17.62 3.55 16.60
CA VAL A 202 16.41 4.30 16.28
C VAL A 202 15.50 4.40 17.49
N ARG A 203 15.02 5.61 17.76
CA ARG A 203 13.93 5.87 18.70
C ARG A 203 12.74 4.97 18.35
N ARG A 204 12.16 4.34 19.36
CA ARG A 204 11.01 3.47 19.17
C ARG A 204 9.78 4.25 18.70
N PRO A 205 9.11 3.82 17.63
CA PRO A 205 7.93 4.48 17.06
C PRO A 205 6.66 4.12 17.85
N TYR A 206 6.75 4.00 19.17
CA TYR A 206 5.63 3.69 20.04
C TYR A 206 5.83 4.30 21.42
N TYR A 207 4.75 4.37 22.20
CA TYR A 207 4.82 4.69 23.63
C TYR A 207 3.83 3.81 24.42
N PRO A 208 4.17 3.43 25.67
CA PRO A 208 3.25 2.68 26.51
C PRO A 208 2.08 3.56 26.95
N THR A 209 0.88 2.99 27.00
CA THR A 209 -0.34 3.65 27.50
C THR A 209 -0.86 3.05 28.79
N ASN A 210 -0.86 1.73 28.88
CA ASN A 210 -1.25 0.93 30.04
C ASN A 210 -0.26 -0.25 30.18
N PRO A 211 -0.24 -0.97 31.32
CA PRO A 211 0.55 -2.19 31.44
C PRO A 211 0.26 -3.16 30.28
N GLY A 212 1.29 -3.49 29.50
CA GLY A 212 1.21 -4.38 28.33
C GLY A 212 0.53 -3.78 27.07
N LYS A 213 0.29 -2.47 27.04
CA LYS A 213 -0.38 -1.76 25.95
C LYS A 213 0.43 -0.57 25.45
N TYR A 214 0.43 -0.40 24.13
CA TYR A 214 1.26 0.59 23.46
C TYR A 214 0.53 1.22 22.28
N GLN A 215 0.76 2.50 22.03
CA GLN A 215 0.29 3.19 20.82
C GLN A 215 1.42 3.18 19.79
N LEU A 216 1.25 2.39 18.73
CA LEU A 216 2.26 2.13 17.71
C LEU A 216 2.06 3.03 16.49
N ASP A 217 3.11 3.71 16.07
CA ASP A 217 3.17 4.42 14.79
C ASP A 217 3.71 3.50 13.70
N LEU A 218 2.79 2.87 12.97
CA LEU A 218 3.15 1.92 11.92
C LEU A 218 3.69 2.63 10.65
N LYS A 219 3.30 3.90 10.40
CA LYS A 219 3.89 4.72 9.33
C LYS A 219 5.37 4.97 9.63
N GLU A 220 5.68 5.45 10.83
CA GLU A 220 7.05 5.74 11.26
C GLU A 220 7.91 4.47 11.31
N THR A 221 7.34 3.35 11.76
CA THR A 221 8.02 2.05 11.73
C THR A 221 8.47 1.69 10.31
N ASN A 222 7.58 1.78 9.33
CA ASN A 222 7.92 1.53 7.93
C ASN A 222 8.93 2.55 7.38
N ARG A 223 8.80 3.84 7.73
CA ARG A 223 9.76 4.87 7.32
C ARG A 223 11.18 4.53 7.74
N VAL A 224 11.36 4.14 9.00
CA VAL A 224 12.66 3.76 9.56
C VAL A 224 13.23 2.52 8.85
N LEU A 225 12.40 1.51 8.63
CA LEU A 225 12.82 0.28 7.95
C LEU A 225 13.23 0.55 6.50
N LEU A 226 12.46 1.37 5.76
CA LEU A 226 12.77 1.76 4.38
C LEU A 226 14.09 2.54 4.28
N GLN A 227 14.35 3.47 5.21
CA GLN A 227 15.63 4.17 5.26
C GLN A 227 16.79 3.21 5.55
N SER A 228 16.58 2.27 6.48
CA SER A 228 17.59 1.27 6.83
C SER A 228 17.87 0.30 5.67
N ALA A 229 16.88 0.04 4.82
CA ALA A 229 16.98 -0.77 3.61
C ALA A 229 17.65 -0.05 2.42
N GLY A 230 17.90 1.26 2.53
CA GLY A 230 18.68 2.00 1.53
C GLY A 230 17.94 3.11 0.80
N VAL A 231 16.67 3.41 1.14
CA VAL A 231 15.97 4.59 0.60
C VAL A 231 16.62 5.85 1.19
N GLN A 232 17.37 6.58 0.37
CA GLN A 232 18.05 7.81 0.81
C GLN A 232 17.23 9.08 0.60
N ARG A 233 16.27 9.05 -0.32
CA ARG A 233 15.38 10.20 -0.56
C ARG A 233 14.46 10.41 0.66
N PRO A 234 14.07 11.67 0.95
CA PRO A 234 13.06 11.94 1.95
C PRO A 234 11.77 11.17 1.64
N ILE A 235 11.32 10.37 2.61
CA ILE A 235 10.07 9.62 2.51
C ILE A 235 8.95 10.54 2.96
N SER A 236 7.94 10.71 2.11
CA SER A 236 6.76 11.52 2.43
C SER A 236 5.69 10.64 3.07
N MET A 237 5.01 11.15 4.11
CA MET A 237 4.02 10.41 4.91
C MET A 237 2.87 11.28 5.39
#